data_AF-A0A2H6B1S6-F1
#
_entry.id   AF-A0A2H6B1S6-F1
#
_cell.length_a   1.000
_cell.length_b   1.000
_cell.length_c   1.000
_cell.angle_alpha   90.00
_cell.angle_beta   90.00
_cell.angle_gamma   90.00
#
_symmetry.space_group_name_H-M   'P 1'
#
loop_
_entity.id
_entity.type
_entity.pdbx_description
1 polymer ?
#
loop_
_entity_poly.entity_id
_entity_poly.type
_entity_poly.pdbx_seq_one_letter_code
_entity_poly.pdbx_strand_id
1 'polypeptide(L)' 'MASSHRPAGNGLDPFPADREHELLTPLTAIRAIAEILRDHPELAPAERMLFVERLLAEQQRLEQCIARLLDRSGHPP' A
#
# COMPACT_ATOMS: atom_id res chain seq x y z
N MET A 1 5.40 -49.52 10.82
CA MET A 1 6.31 -48.42 11.19
C MET A 1 6.04 -47.27 10.25
N ALA A 2 5.51 -46.17 10.79
CA ALA A 2 5.29 -44.93 10.06
C ALA A 2 6.62 -44.18 9.92
N SER A 3 6.88 -43.60 8.76
CA SER A 3 7.68 -42.36 8.68
C SER A 3 7.38 -41.62 7.39
N SER A 4 6.70 -40.49 7.61
CA SER A 4 6.48 -39.36 6.73
C SER A 4 7.67 -39.00 5.85
N HIS A 5 7.42 -38.83 4.55
CA HIS A 5 8.21 -37.91 3.74
C HIS A 5 7.41 -36.60 3.66
N ARG A 6 7.85 -35.57 4.41
CA ARG A 6 7.31 -34.21 4.33
C ARG A 6 7.67 -33.64 2.95
N PRO A 7 6.77 -32.95 2.23
CA PRO A 7 7.18 -32.20 1.05
C PRO A 7 8.03 -31.00 1.51
N ALA A 8 9.19 -30.84 0.90
CA ALA A 8 9.98 -29.62 0.98
C ALA A 8 9.22 -28.51 0.24
N GLY A 9 8.45 -27.72 0.99
CA GLY A 9 7.95 -26.44 0.50
C GLY A 9 9.14 -25.50 0.31
N ASN A 10 9.43 -25.15 -0.94
CA ASN A 10 10.46 -24.20 -1.31
C ASN A 10 10.11 -22.84 -0.70
N GLY A 11 10.78 -22.48 0.40
CA GLY A 11 10.67 -21.20 1.08
C GLY A 11 11.32 -20.10 0.26
N LEU A 12 10.64 -19.65 -0.78
CA LEU A 12 10.80 -18.30 -1.28
C LEU A 12 9.64 -17.51 -0.70
N ASP A 13 9.86 -16.87 0.44
CA ASP A 13 9.04 -15.72 0.80
C ASP A 13 8.94 -14.83 -0.45
N PRO A 14 7.75 -14.36 -0.87
CA PRO A 14 7.62 -13.44 -2.00
C PRO A 14 8.13 -12.06 -1.57
N PHE A 15 9.45 -11.94 -1.42
CA PHE A 15 10.06 -10.87 -0.65
C PHE A 15 10.68 -9.74 -1.48
N PRO A 16 10.40 -9.54 -2.79
CA PRO A 16 10.51 -8.17 -3.33
C PRO A 16 9.29 -7.67 -4.11
N ALA A 17 8.68 -8.47 -4.98
CA ALA A 17 7.66 -8.00 -5.93
C ALA A 17 6.39 -7.48 -5.21
N ASP A 18 5.89 -8.22 -4.23
CA ASP A 18 4.69 -7.84 -3.48
C ASP A 18 4.87 -6.50 -2.75
N ARG A 19 6.10 -6.21 -2.28
CA ARG A 19 6.42 -5.01 -1.50
C ARG A 19 6.44 -3.74 -2.37
N GLU A 20 6.96 -3.85 -3.59
CA GLU A 20 6.91 -2.77 -4.57
C GLU A 20 5.45 -2.51 -5.00
N HIS A 21 4.66 -3.56 -5.21
CA HIS A 21 3.24 -3.44 -5.51
C HIS A 21 2.42 -2.82 -4.36
N GLU A 22 2.78 -3.09 -3.10
CA GLU A 22 2.17 -2.48 -1.92
C GLU A 22 2.42 -0.97 -1.79
N LEU A 23 3.53 -0.45 -2.33
CA LEU A 23 3.83 0.98 -2.38
C LEU A 23 3.23 1.65 -3.62
N LEU A 24 3.32 1.00 -4.78
CA LEU A 24 2.85 1.54 -6.05
C LEU A 24 1.33 1.74 -6.08
N THR A 25 0.58 0.85 -5.42
CA THR A 25 -0.88 0.94 -5.34
C THR A 25 -1.36 2.26 -4.69
N PRO A 26 -1.00 2.59 -3.43
CA PRO A 26 -1.43 3.83 -2.80
C PRO A 26 -0.87 5.07 -3.52
N LEU A 27 0.35 5.02 -4.06
CA LEU A 27 0.89 6.13 -4.87
C LEU A 27 0.09 6.41 -6.14
N THR A 28 -0.31 5.36 -6.85
CA THR A 28 -1.15 5.49 -8.05
C THR A 28 -2.53 6.05 -7.70
N ALA A 29 -3.12 5.59 -6.60
CA ALA A 29 -4.41 6.09 -6.12
C ALA A 29 -4.33 7.58 -5.70
N ILE A 30 -3.31 7.96 -4.93
CA ILE A 30 -3.04 9.35 -4.54
C ILE A 30 -2.95 10.24 -5.77
N ARG A 31 -2.17 9.82 -6.78
CA ARG A 31 -2.02 10.57 -8.03
C ARG A 31 -3.36 10.74 -8.76
N ALA A 32 -4.11 9.65 -8.95
CA ALA A 32 -5.38 9.70 -9.66
C ALA A 32 -6.39 10.62 -8.94
N ILE A 33 -6.47 10.54 -7.61
CA ILE A 33 -7.35 11.39 -6.80
C ILE A 33 -6.93 12.86 -6.89
N ALA A 34 -5.62 13.15 -6.83
CA ALA A 34 -5.10 14.50 -6.98
C ALA A 34 -5.37 15.09 -8.38
N GLU A 35 -5.25 14.27 -9.43
CA GLU A 35 -5.60 14.65 -10.80
C GLU A 35 -7.10 15.00 -10.89
N ILE A 36 -7.99 14.20 -10.30
CA ILE A 36 -9.43 14.50 -10.24
C ILE A 36 -9.70 15.84 -9.53
N LEU A 37 -9.11 16.05 -8.35
CA LEU A 37 -9.30 17.27 -7.56
C LEU A 37 -8.80 18.53 -8.26
N ARG A 38 -7.76 18.40 -9.11
CA ARG A 38 -7.17 19.48 -9.91
C ARG A 38 -7.99 19.75 -11.17
N ASP A 39 -8.36 18.70 -11.90
CA ASP A 39 -8.96 18.80 -13.23
C ASP A 39 -10.47 19.08 -13.18
N HIS A 40 -11.10 18.83 -12.02
CA HIS A 40 -12.52 19.12 -11.76
C HIS A 40 -12.69 20.13 -10.61
N PRO A 41 -12.31 21.42 -10.78
CA PRO A 41 -12.52 22.45 -9.77
C PRO A 41 -14.00 22.63 -9.39
N GLU A 42 -14.92 22.35 -10.31
CA GLU A 42 -16.37 22.48 -10.22
C GLU A 42 -17.09 21.44 -9.36
N LEU A 43 -16.38 20.42 -8.84
CA LEU A 43 -16.97 19.39 -7.99
C LEU A 43 -17.79 20.00 -6.85
N ALA A 44 -18.96 19.42 -6.60
CA ALA A 44 -19.78 19.81 -5.47
C ALA A 44 -18.98 19.65 -4.16
N PRO A 45 -19.18 20.52 -3.14
CA PRO A 45 -18.37 20.49 -1.92
C PRO A 45 -18.32 19.11 -1.25
N ALA A 46 -19.45 18.39 -1.20
CA ALA A 46 -19.52 17.05 -0.63
C ALA A 46 -18.69 16.01 -1.41
N GLU A 47 -18.71 16.08 -2.74
CA GLU A 47 -17.95 15.17 -3.59
C GLU A 47 -16.44 15.45 -3.53
N ARG A 48 -16.06 16.73 -3.53
CA ARG A 48 -14.68 17.15 -3.27
C ARG A 48 -14.18 16.60 -1.93
N MET A 49 -15.01 16.70 -0.89
CA MET A 49 -14.64 16.23 0.44
C MET A 49 -14.44 14.70 0.48
N LEU A 50 -15.28 13.93 -0.24
CA LEU A 50 -15.08 12.49 -0.42
C LEU A 50 -13.74 12.16 -1.08
N PHE A 51 -13.34 12.88 -2.12
CA PHE A 51 -12.03 12.69 -2.75
C PHE A 51 -10.88 13.05 -1.80
N VAL A 52 -11.01 14.13 -1.02
CA VAL A 52 -10.01 14.49 0.00
C VAL A 52 -9.88 13.41 1.08
N GLU A 53 -11.00 12.87 1.58
CA GLU A 53 -10.98 11.78 2.56
C GLU A 53 -10.29 10.52 2.01
N ARG A 54 -10.56 10.17 0.74
CA ARG A 54 -9.88 9.05 0.06
C ARG A 54 -8.38 9.31 -0.11
N LEU A 55 -8.00 10.53 -0.47
CA LEU A 55 -6.59 10.93 -0.59
C LEU A 55 -5.85 10.73 0.74
N LEU A 56 -6.45 11.20 1.84
CA LEU A 56 -5.88 11.05 3.18
C LEU A 56 -5.79 9.57 3.60
N ALA A 57 -6.78 8.75 3.27
CA ALA A 57 -6.75 7.32 3.54
C ALA A 57 -5.58 6.62 2.80
N GLU A 58 -5.37 6.93 1.53
CA GLU A 58 -4.25 6.36 0.75
C GLU A 58 -2.89 6.87 1.23
N GLN A 59 -2.82 8.14 1.64
CA GLN A 59 -1.63 8.71 2.27
C GLN A 59 -1.27 7.97 3.57
N GLN A 60 -2.25 7.70 4.43
CA GLN A 60 -2.06 6.92 5.66
C GLN A 60 -1.65 5.46 5.35
N ARG A 61 -2.24 4.84 4.33
CA ARG A 61 -1.83 3.49 3.88
C ARG A 61 -0.37 3.47 3.45
N LEU A 62 0.08 4.50 2.72
CA LEU A 62 1.47 4.63 2.29
C LEU A 62 2.42 4.78 3.50
N GLU A 63 2.08 5.59 4.50
CA GLU A 63 2.84 5.68 5.74
C GLU A 63 3.00 4.33 6.43
N GLN A 64 1.91 3.56 6.52
CA GLN A 64 1.95 2.22 7.11
C GLN A 64 2.80 1.25 6.28
N CYS A 65 2.75 1.32 4.94
CA CYS A 65 3.63 0.52 4.09
C CYS A 65 5.11 0.87 4.33
N ILE A 66 5.44 2.16 4.44
CA ILE A 66 6.81 2.63 4.74
C ILE A 66 7.25 2.18 6.14
N ALA A 67 6.41 2.34 7.16
CA ALA A 67 6.71 1.90 8.52
C ALA A 67 7.00 0.40 8.57
N ARG A 68 6.18 -0.43 7.90
CA ARG A 68 6.44 -1.88 7.80
C ARG A 68 7.75 -2.22 7.10
N LEU A 69 8.21 -1.41 6.15
CA LEU A 69 9.51 -1.58 5.50
C LEU A 69 10.68 -1.22 6.43
N LEU A 70 10.53 -0.17 7.26
CA LEU A 70 11.55 0.29 8.20
C LEU A 70 11.64 -0.58 9.46
N ASP A 71 10.51 -1.01 10.04
CA ASP A 71 10.49 -1.88 11.22
C ASP A 71 11.21 -3.21 10.97
N ARG A 72 11.13 -3.72 9.73
CA ARG A 72 11.80 -4.95 9.32
C ARG A 72 13.26 -4.77 8.90
N SER A 73 13.75 -3.54 8.75
CA SER A 73 15.16 -3.26 8.44
C SER A 73 16.04 -3.06 9.70
N GLY A 74 15.45 -3.15 10.89
CA GLY A 74 16.19 -3.21 12.16
C GLY A 74 16.58 -1.86 12.75
N HIS A 75 15.89 -0.76 12.40
CA HIS A 75 16.07 0.53 13.06
C HIS A 75 14.98 0.71 14.14
N PRO A 76 15.33 0.73 15.44
CA PRO A 76 14.37 1.06 16.49
C PRO A 76 14.02 2.56 16.47
N PRO A 77 12.85 2.95 17.04
CA PRO A 77 12.37 4.33 17.05
C PRO A 77 13.27 5.31 17.80
#